data_AF-A0AAV6H9M8-F1
#
_entry.id   AF-A0AAV6H9M8-F1
#
_cell.length_a   1.000
_cell.length_b   1.000
_cell.length_c   1.000
_cell.angle_alpha   90.00
_cell.angle_beta   90.00
_cell.angle_gamma   90.00
#
_symmetry.space_group_name_H-M   'P 1'
#
loop_
_entity.id
_entity.type
_entity.pdbx_description
1 polymer ?
#
loop_
_entity_poly.entity_id
_entity_poly.type
_entity_poly.pdbx_seq_one_letter_code
_entity_poly.pdbx_strand_id
1 'polypeptide(L)'
;MLTPCTRYVTGLRHHYIYVFLRCRDCGAILEEYDEETLGLAVVVLSMFIHLSPDLAAPLLLDILQSVGRLASSANYSGQAESMLIPGNAAGVAKQFLRCVLHQLAPNGILPQLFQSNIKDGSFLRTVATSLIDFSELSSVAALNQLLEGLNNKKTLPAGSAMLHCLENIAAYMEALPMDVPSNLWTSICSHFQAFLTKLPAVLPLKCPLDSAIRVMICLLKIPATSVTRSLLEPFSKLLSFVIQYSVFSLSYLVELCGLCYKTFNKERDKSYMSRIVVLELLQALKFKSPLPDTNLLLLVQFVCTDLGTRLAESTILQKHMIASLPVCTTAAMECMRQYINEILDFISDMHTLTKLKSHMKACCQPLHEDTFGGNLKVGLAQVAAMEISKGNHRDNKAVVRHLPWLYHPPSALQQGPKEFIECVSHIRQLSWLLLGSLTHCALHQGSTSCMPIPLDAGSQIADHLIVILIGFPEQSKTSVLHMCSLFHAFMFAQLWTVYCEQAAATPTLQNQNLTEYSSSAILTGLEFWSRVTPSILQLMAHNKVSLTGQATSRTQPLSELEAEAITYI
;
A
#
# COMPACT_ATOMS: atom_id res chain seq x y z
N MET A 1 22.90 25.60 -30.29
CA MET A 1 21.82 26.60 -30.23
C MET A 1 20.73 26.25 -29.23
N LEU A 2 20.24 25.00 -29.16
CA LEU A 2 19.36 24.57 -28.06
C LEU A 2 19.99 23.39 -27.29
N THR A 3 20.94 23.69 -26.40
CA THR A 3 21.55 22.68 -25.52
C THR A 3 20.75 22.58 -24.22
N PRO A 4 21.04 21.61 -23.32
CA PRO A 4 20.46 21.57 -21.97
C PRO A 4 20.55 22.89 -21.20
N CYS A 5 21.51 23.74 -21.56
CA CYS A 5 21.93 24.92 -20.80
C CYS A 5 21.57 26.24 -21.50
N THR A 6 20.40 26.31 -22.13
CA THR A 6 19.85 27.57 -22.66
C THR A 6 18.94 28.17 -21.59
N ARG A 7 19.25 29.37 -21.06
CA ARG A 7 18.41 30.07 -20.07
C ARG A 7 17.70 31.25 -20.71
N TYR A 8 16.46 31.49 -20.24
CA TYR A 8 15.58 32.59 -20.62
C TYR A 8 15.66 33.71 -19.57
N VAL A 9 15.66 34.98 -19.97
CA VAL A 9 15.56 36.12 -19.04
C VAL A 9 14.47 37.09 -19.48
N THR A 10 13.53 37.34 -18.57
CA THR A 10 12.60 38.47 -18.63
C THR A 10 13.24 39.72 -18.02
N GLY A 11 13.46 40.75 -18.84
CA GLY A 11 13.44 42.16 -18.44
C GLY A 11 14.49 42.70 -17.44
N LEU A 12 15.23 43.71 -17.92
CA LEU A 12 15.88 44.80 -17.17
C LEU A 12 17.15 44.47 -16.37
N ARG A 13 18.29 44.34 -17.07
CA ARG A 13 19.55 44.90 -16.56
C ARG A 13 20.33 45.59 -17.69
N HIS A 14 20.08 46.89 -17.83
CA HIS A 14 21.13 47.81 -18.29
C HIS A 14 22.22 47.85 -17.21
N HIS A 15 23.48 47.76 -17.65
CA HIS A 15 24.77 47.89 -16.93
C HIS A 15 25.58 46.60 -16.69
N TYR A 16 26.52 46.39 -17.64
CA TYR A 16 27.90 45.92 -17.49
C TYR A 16 28.26 45.10 -16.24
N ILE A 17 28.16 43.77 -16.32
CA ILE A 17 29.19 42.78 -15.92
C ILE A 17 28.91 41.50 -16.74
N TYR A 18 29.80 41.13 -17.68
CA TYR A 18 29.75 39.82 -18.35
C TYR A 18 30.16 38.73 -17.35
N VAL A 19 29.21 38.25 -16.55
CA VAL A 19 29.39 36.98 -15.83
C VAL A 19 29.11 35.87 -16.84
N PHE A 20 30.16 35.17 -17.31
CA PHE A 20 29.99 33.94 -18.07
C PHE A 20 29.33 32.90 -17.15
N LEU A 21 27.99 32.89 -17.13
CA LEU A 21 27.25 31.88 -16.42
C LEU A 21 27.55 30.56 -17.12
N ARG A 22 28.11 29.62 -16.37
CA ARG A 22 28.27 28.23 -16.81
C ARG A 22 27.17 27.40 -16.20
N CYS A 23 26.66 26.45 -16.98
CA CYS A 23 25.74 25.43 -16.53
C CYS A 23 26.38 24.68 -15.35
N ARG A 24 25.73 24.66 -14.19
CA ARG A 24 26.29 24.03 -12.99
C ARG A 24 26.48 22.51 -13.16
N ASP A 25 25.69 21.90 -14.03
CA ASP A 25 25.68 20.45 -14.22
C ASP A 25 26.67 19.96 -15.29
N CYS A 26 26.94 20.74 -16.34
CA CYS A 26 27.84 20.32 -17.43
C CYS A 26 28.95 21.33 -17.78
N GLY A 27 29.03 22.48 -17.12
CA GLY A 27 30.07 23.48 -17.32
C GLY A 27 29.98 24.28 -18.63
N ALA A 28 28.97 24.03 -19.48
CA ALA A 28 28.78 24.75 -20.74
C ALA A 28 28.45 26.23 -20.50
N ILE A 29 28.95 27.12 -21.36
CA ILE A 29 28.61 28.55 -21.32
C ILE A 29 27.12 28.70 -21.65
N LEU A 30 26.38 29.43 -20.81
CA LEU A 30 24.99 29.76 -21.08
C LEU A 30 24.97 30.88 -22.14
N GLU A 31 24.30 30.62 -23.25
CA GLU A 31 24.06 31.58 -24.32
C GLU A 31 22.65 32.16 -24.18
N GLU A 32 22.53 33.47 -24.30
CA GLU A 32 21.26 34.19 -24.27
C GLU A 32 20.84 34.57 -25.69
N TYR A 33 19.59 34.31 -26.03
CA TYR A 33 19.01 34.60 -27.34
C TYR A 33 17.65 35.30 -27.17
N ASP A 34 17.31 36.17 -28.11
CA ASP A 34 16.00 36.80 -28.18
C ASP A 34 14.93 35.84 -28.77
N GLU A 35 13.67 36.18 -28.54
CA GLU A 35 12.50 35.38 -28.97
C GLU A 35 12.48 35.14 -30.48
N GLU A 36 12.85 36.15 -31.28
CA GLU A 36 12.85 36.04 -32.74
C GLU A 36 13.91 35.05 -33.23
N THR A 37 15.14 35.12 -32.71
CA THR A 37 16.20 34.17 -33.05
C THR A 37 15.82 32.75 -32.64
N LEU A 38 15.23 32.57 -31.45
CA LEU A 38 14.75 31.25 -31.00
C LEU A 38 13.63 30.72 -31.89
N GLY A 39 12.65 31.55 -32.25
CA GLY A 39 11.58 31.19 -33.17
C GLY A 39 12.12 30.77 -34.55
N LEU A 40 13.05 31.54 -35.12
CA LEU A 40 13.67 31.23 -36.40
C LEU A 40 14.51 29.94 -36.33
N ALA A 41 15.22 29.72 -35.22
CA ALA A 41 15.97 28.48 -35.01
C ALA A 41 15.05 27.24 -35.01
N VAL A 42 13.87 27.32 -34.40
CA VAL A 42 12.86 26.25 -34.45
C VAL A 42 12.38 26.00 -35.88
N VAL A 43 12.13 27.06 -36.67
CA VAL A 43 11.74 26.93 -38.09
C VAL A 43 12.85 26.24 -38.89
N VAL A 44 14.12 26.62 -38.68
CA VAL A 44 15.26 25.96 -39.33
C VAL A 44 15.35 24.48 -38.96
N LEU A 45 15.10 24.12 -37.69
CA LEU A 45 15.03 22.72 -37.27
C LEU A 45 13.89 21.96 -37.97
N SER A 46 12.73 22.60 -38.16
CA SER A 46 11.62 22.01 -38.92
C SER A 46 12.03 21.71 -40.36
N MET A 47 12.70 22.67 -41.01
CA MET A 47 13.19 22.52 -42.38
C MET A 47 14.26 21.43 -42.47
N PHE A 48 15.16 21.34 -41.49
CA PHE A 48 16.19 20.30 -41.43
C PHE A 48 15.59 18.89 -41.36
N ILE A 49 14.58 18.68 -40.50
CA ILE A 49 13.87 17.39 -40.40
C ILE A 49 13.22 17.03 -41.74
N HIS A 50 12.60 18.01 -42.41
CA HIS A 50 11.90 17.78 -43.67
C HIS A 50 12.86 17.54 -44.86
N LEU A 51 13.96 18.28 -44.95
CA LEU A 51 14.89 18.21 -46.08
C LEU A 51 15.91 17.08 -45.95
N SER A 52 16.23 16.63 -44.73
CA SER A 52 17.28 15.64 -44.49
C SER A 52 16.88 14.67 -43.35
N PRO A 53 15.81 13.87 -43.54
CA PRO A 53 15.27 13.00 -42.50
C PRO A 53 16.29 11.98 -41.98
N ASP A 54 17.17 11.45 -42.84
CA ASP A 54 18.19 10.46 -42.44
C ASP A 54 19.22 11.04 -41.46
N LEU A 55 19.62 12.30 -41.67
CA LEU A 55 20.55 13.00 -40.77
C LEU A 55 19.85 13.50 -39.50
N ALA A 56 18.56 13.83 -39.60
CA ALA A 56 17.77 14.31 -38.47
C ALA A 56 17.32 13.19 -37.53
N ALA A 57 17.06 11.98 -38.04
CA ALA A 57 16.56 10.84 -37.26
C ALA A 57 17.32 10.57 -35.95
N PRO A 58 18.67 10.45 -35.92
CA PRO A 58 19.40 10.20 -34.67
C PRO A 58 19.34 11.38 -33.68
N LEU A 59 19.06 12.60 -34.15
CA LEU A 59 18.97 13.81 -33.35
C LEU A 59 17.53 14.16 -32.93
N LEU A 60 16.54 13.49 -33.50
CA LEU A 60 15.15 13.89 -33.42
C LEU A 60 14.63 13.95 -31.99
N LEU A 61 14.99 12.99 -31.14
CA LEU A 61 14.60 12.98 -29.73
C LEU A 61 15.18 14.18 -28.96
N ASP A 62 16.42 14.55 -29.22
CA ASP A 62 17.08 15.69 -28.57
C ASP A 62 16.51 17.02 -29.09
N ILE A 63 16.18 17.09 -30.38
CA ILE A 63 15.49 18.23 -30.98
C ILE A 63 14.10 18.39 -30.34
N LEU A 64 13.30 17.32 -30.29
CA LEU A 64 11.96 17.33 -29.72
C LEU A 64 11.98 17.77 -28.24
N GLN A 65 12.85 17.20 -27.41
CA GLN A 65 12.98 17.62 -26.00
C GLN A 65 13.43 19.07 -25.87
N SER A 66 14.34 19.53 -26.72
CA SER A 66 14.82 20.91 -26.67
C SER A 66 13.76 21.93 -27.10
N VAL A 67 13.02 21.64 -28.18
CA VAL A 67 11.88 22.46 -28.60
C VAL A 67 10.74 22.36 -27.58
N GLY A 68 10.52 21.19 -26.97
CA GLY A 68 9.55 21.01 -25.90
C GLY A 68 9.80 21.89 -24.68
N ARG A 69 11.06 22.07 -24.26
CA ARG A 69 11.42 23.02 -23.19
C ARG A 69 11.12 24.47 -23.56
N LEU A 70 11.29 24.84 -24.83
CA LEU A 70 10.91 26.17 -25.32
C LEU A 70 9.38 26.31 -25.45
N ALA A 71 8.65 25.25 -25.78
CA ALA A 71 7.20 25.25 -25.84
C ALA A 71 6.55 25.38 -24.44
N SER A 72 7.23 24.93 -23.39
CA SER A 72 6.75 25.00 -22.00
C SER A 72 7.09 26.31 -21.29
N SER A 73 7.96 27.16 -21.85
CA SER A 73 8.27 28.46 -21.25
C SER A 73 7.06 29.38 -21.36
N ALA A 74 6.35 29.57 -20.25
CA ALA A 74 5.22 30.49 -20.15
C ALA A 74 5.73 31.95 -20.12
N ASN A 75 5.29 32.75 -21.09
CA ASN A 75 5.51 34.20 -21.08
C ASN A 75 4.38 34.85 -20.26
N TYR A 76 4.75 35.42 -19.10
CA TYR A 76 3.96 36.29 -18.20
C TYR A 76 2.91 35.67 -17.26
N SER A 77 2.99 36.10 -15.99
CA SER A 77 1.95 36.01 -14.98
C SER A 77 0.75 36.87 -15.37
N GLY A 78 -0.34 36.27 -15.87
CA GLY A 78 -1.63 36.95 -16.01
C GLY A 78 -2.45 36.70 -17.28
N GLN A 79 -2.03 35.83 -18.19
CA GLN A 79 -2.87 35.49 -19.36
C GLN A 79 -3.44 34.07 -19.28
N ALA A 80 -4.74 33.97 -19.58
CA ALA A 80 -5.49 32.72 -19.62
C ALA A 80 -4.89 31.75 -20.65
N GLU A 81 -4.78 30.48 -20.27
CA GLU A 81 -4.07 29.39 -20.96
C GLU A 81 -4.58 29.04 -22.39
N SER A 82 -5.52 29.78 -22.98
CA SER A 82 -6.28 29.33 -24.15
C SER A 82 -6.13 30.17 -25.43
N MET A 83 -5.24 31.17 -25.49
CA MET A 83 -5.01 31.92 -26.74
C MET A 83 -3.56 31.79 -27.22
N LEU A 84 -3.38 31.09 -28.34
CA LEU A 84 -2.15 31.09 -29.11
C LEU A 84 -1.91 32.52 -29.62
N ILE A 85 -0.96 33.26 -29.05
CA ILE A 85 -0.49 34.51 -29.66
C ILE A 85 0.45 34.12 -30.79
N PRO A 86 0.12 34.39 -32.06
CA PRO A 86 1.05 34.11 -33.16
C PRO A 86 2.30 35.00 -33.01
N GLY A 87 3.48 34.40 -33.03
CA GLY A 87 4.75 35.12 -33.17
C GLY A 87 5.74 35.05 -32.00
N ASN A 88 5.38 34.48 -30.84
CA ASN A 88 6.37 34.19 -29.79
C ASN A 88 7.06 32.83 -30.02
N ALA A 89 8.28 32.68 -29.53
CA ALA A 89 9.10 31.47 -29.74
C ALA A 89 8.42 30.22 -29.19
N ALA A 90 7.73 30.33 -28.05
CA ALA A 90 6.96 29.24 -27.45
C ALA A 90 5.80 28.78 -28.35
N GLY A 91 5.09 29.70 -29.01
CA GLY A 91 4.03 29.40 -29.97
C GLY A 91 4.57 28.72 -31.23
N VAL A 92 5.72 29.20 -31.74
CA VAL A 92 6.43 28.55 -32.86
C VAL A 92 6.88 27.14 -32.47
N ALA A 93 7.41 26.95 -31.25
CA ALA A 93 7.80 25.66 -30.70
C ALA A 93 6.61 24.69 -30.56
N LYS A 94 5.46 25.16 -30.08
CA LYS A 94 4.22 24.35 -30.04
C LYS A 94 3.78 23.91 -31.44
N GLN A 95 3.82 24.83 -32.41
CA GLN A 95 3.45 24.50 -33.78
C GLN A 95 4.43 23.51 -34.43
N PHE A 96 5.72 23.64 -34.13
CA PHE A 96 6.72 22.64 -34.53
C PHE A 96 6.36 21.25 -34.01
N LEU A 97 6.04 21.11 -32.72
CA LEU A 97 5.66 19.82 -32.13
C LEU A 97 4.41 19.23 -32.82
N ARG A 98 3.39 20.07 -33.07
CA ARG A 98 2.16 19.66 -33.78
C ARG A 98 2.49 19.11 -35.17
N CYS A 99 3.23 19.87 -35.98
CA CYS A 99 3.55 19.51 -37.35
C CYS A 99 4.40 18.24 -37.42
N VAL A 100 5.50 18.18 -36.66
CA VAL A 100 6.45 17.04 -36.70
C VAL A 100 5.77 15.76 -36.23
N LEU A 101 5.00 15.82 -35.13
CA LEU A 101 4.31 14.63 -34.62
C LEU A 101 3.21 14.17 -35.59
N HIS A 102 2.41 15.08 -36.13
CA HIS A 102 1.38 14.72 -37.12
C HIS A 102 1.96 14.09 -38.37
N GLN A 103 3.01 14.70 -38.96
CA GLN A 103 3.64 14.19 -40.17
C GLN A 103 4.30 12.82 -39.99
N LEU A 104 4.89 12.57 -38.82
CA LEU A 104 5.61 11.32 -38.53
C LEU A 104 4.73 10.25 -37.85
N ALA A 105 3.51 10.58 -37.43
CA ALA A 105 2.61 9.64 -36.76
C ALA A 105 2.30 8.38 -37.61
N PRO A 106 2.01 8.48 -38.91
CA PRO A 106 1.81 7.30 -39.77
C PRO A 106 3.05 6.39 -39.85
N ASN A 107 4.25 6.94 -39.61
CA ASN A 107 5.52 6.21 -39.64
C ASN A 107 5.90 5.62 -38.26
N GLY A 108 5.00 5.66 -37.28
CA GLY A 108 5.21 5.03 -35.98
C GLY A 108 6.11 5.81 -35.03
N ILE A 109 6.22 7.13 -35.18
CA ILE A 109 7.02 7.97 -34.27
C ILE A 109 6.54 7.88 -32.82
N LEU A 110 5.23 7.76 -32.59
CA LEU A 110 4.64 7.75 -31.25
C LEU A 110 5.10 6.52 -30.44
N PRO A 111 4.94 5.26 -30.93
CA PRO A 111 5.55 4.10 -30.26
C PRO A 111 7.05 4.24 -30.00
N GLN A 112 7.83 4.78 -30.95
CA GLN A 112 9.28 4.92 -30.79
C GLN A 112 9.64 5.97 -29.73
N LEU A 113 8.97 7.12 -29.74
CA LEU A 113 9.15 8.20 -28.77
C LEU A 113 8.86 7.71 -27.36
N PHE A 114 7.75 7.00 -27.15
CA PHE A 114 7.38 6.50 -25.83
C PHE A 114 8.28 5.36 -25.35
N GLN A 115 8.94 4.61 -26.23
CA GLN A 115 9.95 3.62 -25.82
C GLN A 115 11.33 4.25 -25.52
N SER A 116 11.51 5.54 -25.80
CA SER A 116 12.78 6.22 -25.63
C SER A 116 13.03 6.65 -24.18
N ASN A 117 14.30 6.80 -23.82
CA ASN A 117 14.70 7.35 -22.52
C ASN A 117 14.61 8.88 -22.53
N ILE A 118 13.45 9.40 -22.15
CA ILE A 118 13.18 10.84 -22.06
C ILE A 118 13.75 11.37 -20.74
N LYS A 119 14.71 12.29 -20.83
CA LYS A 119 15.41 12.84 -19.65
C LYS A 119 14.60 13.94 -18.96
N ASP A 120 13.85 14.70 -19.74
CA ASP A 120 12.99 15.77 -19.24
C ASP A 120 11.60 15.24 -18.89
N GLY A 121 11.33 15.07 -17.58
CA GLY A 121 10.03 14.59 -17.10
C GLY A 121 8.83 15.49 -17.43
N SER A 122 9.06 16.75 -17.80
CA SER A 122 7.99 17.66 -18.22
C SER A 122 7.64 17.57 -19.71
N PHE A 123 8.53 16.98 -20.52
CA PHE A 123 8.41 17.00 -21.98
C PHE A 123 7.09 16.41 -22.49
N LEU A 124 6.69 15.23 -22.02
CA LEU A 124 5.45 14.58 -22.47
C LEU A 124 4.20 15.34 -22.06
N ARG A 125 4.22 16.04 -20.91
CA ARG A 125 3.15 16.95 -20.50
C ARG A 125 3.06 18.14 -21.45
N THR A 126 4.20 18.69 -21.88
CA THR A 126 4.23 19.75 -22.90
C THR A 126 3.72 19.26 -24.24
N VAL A 127 4.06 18.04 -24.66
CA VAL A 127 3.52 17.44 -25.89
C VAL A 127 2.00 17.29 -25.78
N ALA A 128 1.49 16.71 -24.69
CA ALA A 128 0.04 16.54 -24.47
C ALA A 128 -0.71 17.87 -24.54
N THR A 129 -0.22 18.89 -23.84
CA THR A 129 -0.84 20.23 -23.82
C THR A 129 -0.72 20.94 -25.18
N SER A 130 0.35 20.73 -25.93
CA SER A 130 0.52 21.27 -27.29
C SER A 130 -0.46 20.67 -28.30
N LEU A 131 -0.95 19.44 -28.05
CA LEU A 131 -1.87 18.72 -28.93
C LEU A 131 -3.34 18.80 -28.49
N ILE A 132 -3.66 19.41 -27.35
CA ILE A 132 -5.02 19.41 -26.77
C ILE A 132 -6.06 20.04 -27.72
N ASP A 133 -5.70 21.15 -28.35
CA ASP A 133 -6.54 21.99 -29.23
C ASP A 133 -6.23 21.77 -30.73
N PHE A 134 -5.38 20.79 -31.06
CA PHE A 134 -5.00 20.51 -32.44
C PHE A 134 -5.91 19.44 -33.06
N SER A 135 -6.73 19.82 -34.04
CA SER A 135 -7.77 18.95 -34.59
C SER A 135 -7.25 17.80 -35.46
N GLU A 136 -6.12 17.98 -36.15
CA GLU A 136 -5.54 16.95 -37.04
C GLU A 136 -4.95 15.78 -36.25
N LEU A 137 -4.29 16.08 -35.12
CA LEU A 137 -3.77 15.11 -34.19
C LEU A 137 -4.00 15.60 -32.76
N SER A 138 -5.17 15.30 -32.22
CA SER A 138 -5.47 15.64 -30.83
C SER A 138 -4.60 14.82 -29.86
N SER A 139 -4.42 15.31 -28.64
CA SER A 139 -3.65 14.61 -27.61
C SER A 139 -4.19 13.20 -27.31
N VAL A 140 -5.53 13.03 -27.36
CA VAL A 140 -6.22 11.74 -27.23
C VAL A 140 -6.02 10.86 -28.46
N ALA A 141 -6.02 11.44 -29.67
CA ALA A 141 -5.74 10.71 -30.91
C ALA A 141 -4.30 10.17 -30.94
N ALA A 142 -3.33 10.94 -30.44
CA ALA A 142 -1.95 10.48 -30.30
C ALA A 142 -1.83 9.27 -29.34
N LEU A 143 -2.55 9.27 -28.22
CA LEU A 143 -2.61 8.09 -27.34
C LEU A 143 -3.21 6.88 -28.06
N ASN A 144 -4.27 7.08 -28.84
CA ASN A 144 -4.89 5.99 -29.59
C ASN A 144 -3.91 5.37 -30.61
N GLN A 145 -3.23 6.19 -31.42
CA GLN A 145 -2.25 5.72 -32.40
C GLN A 145 -1.02 5.07 -31.75
N LEU A 146 -0.59 5.56 -30.59
CA LEU A 146 0.46 4.92 -29.79
C LEU A 146 0.08 3.48 -29.43
N LEU A 147 -1.11 3.29 -28.85
CA LEU A 147 -1.55 1.97 -28.39
C LEU A 147 -1.82 1.02 -29.55
N GLU A 148 -2.36 1.53 -30.66
CA GLU A 148 -2.50 0.78 -31.91
C GLU A 148 -1.12 0.28 -32.40
N GLY A 149 -0.12 1.17 -32.48
CA GLY A 149 1.24 0.82 -32.89
C GLY A 149 1.94 -0.17 -31.96
N LEU A 150 1.71 -0.09 -30.64
CA LEU A 150 2.23 -1.07 -29.69
C LEU A 150 1.54 -2.44 -29.85
N ASN A 151 0.23 -2.47 -30.10
CA ASN A 151 -0.55 -3.69 -30.24
C ASN A 151 -0.38 -4.40 -31.59
N ASN A 152 -0.01 -3.66 -32.64
CA ASN A 152 0.29 -4.20 -33.97
C ASN A 152 1.52 -5.13 -33.96
N LYS A 153 2.41 -4.99 -32.96
CA LYS A 153 3.50 -5.94 -32.74
C LYS A 153 3.00 -7.20 -32.04
N LYS A 154 3.54 -8.36 -32.46
CA LYS A 154 3.22 -9.67 -31.86
C LYS A 154 3.50 -9.70 -30.35
N THR A 155 4.60 -9.08 -29.93
CA THR A 155 5.02 -8.97 -28.53
C THR A 155 5.27 -7.50 -28.19
N LEU A 156 4.97 -7.13 -26.95
CA LEU A 156 5.38 -5.84 -26.41
C LEU A 156 6.91 -5.78 -26.25
N PRO A 157 7.49 -4.57 -26.15
CA PRO A 157 8.88 -4.41 -25.73
C PRO A 157 9.13 -5.15 -24.41
N ALA A 158 10.33 -5.69 -24.21
CA ALA A 158 10.68 -6.45 -23.01
C ALA A 158 11.60 -5.64 -22.09
N GLY A 159 11.53 -5.91 -20.78
CA GLY A 159 12.47 -5.38 -19.79
C GLY A 159 12.40 -3.85 -19.65
N SER A 160 13.56 -3.19 -19.62
CA SER A 160 13.68 -1.74 -19.37
C SER A 160 12.94 -0.88 -20.40
N ALA A 161 12.92 -1.29 -21.68
CA ALA A 161 12.20 -0.56 -22.71
C ALA A 161 10.69 -0.46 -22.42
N MET A 162 10.10 -1.50 -21.84
CA MET A 162 8.70 -1.48 -21.41
C MET A 162 8.49 -0.63 -20.16
N LEU A 163 9.44 -0.63 -19.22
CA LEU A 163 9.35 0.24 -18.05
C LEU A 163 9.35 1.72 -18.46
N HIS A 164 10.26 2.13 -19.34
CA HIS A 164 10.28 3.48 -19.89
C HIS A 164 8.98 3.80 -20.65
N CYS A 165 8.50 2.86 -21.45
CA CYS A 165 7.24 3.04 -22.17
C CYS A 165 6.04 3.21 -21.25
N LEU A 166 5.95 2.44 -20.16
CA LEU A 166 4.87 2.55 -19.21
C LEU A 166 4.93 3.86 -18.41
N GLU A 167 6.13 4.28 -17.99
CA GLU A 167 6.34 5.57 -17.33
C GLU A 167 5.96 6.74 -18.24
N ASN A 168 6.37 6.70 -19.50
CA ASN A 168 6.04 7.70 -20.50
C ASN A 168 4.52 7.74 -20.78
N ILE A 169 3.85 6.59 -20.89
CA ILE A 169 2.38 6.53 -21.03
C ILE A 169 1.70 7.16 -19.80
N ALA A 170 2.13 6.81 -18.58
CA ALA A 170 1.57 7.36 -17.35
C ALA A 170 1.72 8.90 -17.31
N ALA A 171 2.93 9.42 -17.55
CA ALA A 171 3.21 10.85 -17.54
C ALA A 171 2.40 11.63 -18.60
N TYR A 172 2.23 11.04 -19.78
CA TYR A 172 1.41 11.63 -20.84
C TYR A 172 -0.08 11.63 -20.48
N MET A 173 -0.60 10.51 -19.97
CA MET A 173 -2.02 10.38 -19.60
C MET A 173 -2.44 11.32 -18.47
N GLU A 174 -1.56 11.58 -17.50
CA GLU A 174 -1.82 12.54 -16.43
C GLU A 174 -1.97 13.99 -16.91
N ALA A 175 -1.47 14.30 -18.11
CA ALA A 175 -1.61 15.60 -18.73
C ALA A 175 -2.84 15.71 -19.65
N LEU A 176 -3.58 14.61 -19.85
CA LEU A 176 -4.76 14.59 -20.71
C LEU A 176 -6.00 15.08 -19.98
N PRO A 177 -6.94 15.72 -20.68
CA PRO A 177 -8.24 16.12 -20.13
C PRO A 177 -9.17 14.89 -20.02
N MET A 178 -8.88 14.00 -19.06
CA MET A 178 -9.56 12.69 -18.92
C MET A 178 -11.07 12.80 -18.70
N ASP A 179 -11.53 13.88 -18.06
CA ASP A 179 -12.94 14.15 -17.76
C ASP A 179 -13.73 14.66 -18.99
N VAL A 180 -13.05 15.04 -20.07
CA VAL A 180 -13.69 15.53 -21.29
C VAL A 180 -14.15 14.34 -22.15
N PRO A 181 -15.44 14.29 -22.54
CA PRO A 181 -15.94 13.24 -23.42
C PRO A 181 -15.21 13.23 -24.76
N SER A 182 -14.83 12.03 -25.21
CA SER A 182 -14.24 11.80 -26.53
C SER A 182 -14.79 10.51 -27.12
N ASN A 183 -15.03 10.50 -28.43
CA ASN A 183 -15.42 9.31 -29.19
C ASN A 183 -14.29 8.25 -29.24
N LEU A 184 -13.04 8.65 -29.00
CA LEU A 184 -11.88 7.77 -29.03
C LEU A 184 -11.74 6.91 -27.77
N TRP A 185 -12.37 7.28 -26.64
CA TRP A 185 -12.20 6.56 -25.37
C TRP A 185 -12.59 5.09 -25.46
N THR A 186 -13.63 4.77 -26.23
CA THR A 186 -14.03 3.37 -26.47
C THR A 186 -12.93 2.57 -27.16
N SER A 187 -12.30 3.15 -28.20
CA SER A 187 -11.20 2.52 -28.93
C SER A 187 -9.95 2.40 -28.06
N ILE A 188 -9.61 3.45 -27.33
CA ILE A 188 -8.46 3.49 -26.40
C ILE A 188 -8.59 2.42 -25.32
N CYS A 189 -9.76 2.28 -24.68
CA CYS A 189 -9.98 1.22 -23.71
C CYS A 189 -9.85 -0.18 -24.32
N SER A 190 -10.33 -0.39 -25.55
CA SER A 190 -10.13 -1.66 -26.26
C SER A 190 -8.63 -1.96 -26.48
N HIS A 191 -7.86 -0.96 -26.92
CA HIS A 191 -6.43 -1.09 -27.08
C HIS A 191 -5.71 -1.35 -25.75
N PHE A 192 -6.12 -0.70 -24.66
CA PHE A 192 -5.60 -0.96 -23.33
C PHE A 192 -5.93 -2.36 -22.84
N GLN A 193 -7.12 -2.90 -23.13
CA GLN A 193 -7.46 -4.27 -22.78
C GLN A 193 -6.47 -5.27 -23.40
N ALA A 194 -6.13 -5.10 -24.69
CA ALA A 194 -5.14 -5.93 -25.37
C ALA A 194 -3.72 -5.72 -24.80
N PHE A 195 -3.33 -4.47 -24.57
CA PHE A 195 -2.03 -4.09 -24.03
C PHE A 195 -1.80 -4.65 -22.63
N LEU A 196 -2.73 -4.42 -21.70
CA LEU A 196 -2.67 -4.85 -20.30
C LEU A 196 -2.67 -6.38 -20.17
N THR A 197 -3.33 -7.08 -21.08
CA THR A 197 -3.31 -8.56 -21.09
C THR A 197 -1.92 -9.11 -21.44
N LYS A 198 -1.18 -8.44 -22.33
CA LYS A 198 0.19 -8.83 -22.73
C LYS A 198 1.25 -8.36 -21.73
N LEU A 199 0.96 -7.33 -20.94
CA LEU A 199 1.94 -6.60 -20.13
C LEU A 199 2.65 -7.44 -19.06
N PRO A 200 1.97 -8.25 -18.21
CA PRO A 200 2.66 -9.05 -17.19
C PRO A 200 3.74 -9.99 -17.74
N ALA A 201 3.60 -10.46 -18.98
CA ALA A 201 4.54 -11.40 -19.59
C ALA A 201 5.88 -10.76 -19.99
N VAL A 202 5.97 -9.42 -20.06
CA VAL A 202 7.16 -8.69 -20.52
C VAL A 202 7.81 -7.82 -19.45
N LEU A 203 7.13 -7.64 -18.30
CA LEU A 203 7.62 -6.81 -17.21
C LEU A 203 8.72 -7.51 -16.41
N PRO A 204 9.82 -6.81 -16.09
CA PRO A 204 10.84 -7.36 -15.21
C PRO A 204 10.32 -7.48 -13.78
N LEU A 205 10.82 -8.48 -13.05
CA LEU A 205 10.51 -8.68 -11.63
C LEU A 205 11.34 -7.72 -10.78
N LYS A 206 10.87 -7.41 -9.56
CA LYS A 206 11.56 -6.62 -8.54
C LYS A 206 11.92 -5.19 -8.96
N CYS A 207 11.14 -4.61 -9.88
CA CYS A 207 11.27 -3.22 -10.30
C CYS A 207 10.10 -2.38 -9.73
N PRO A 208 10.24 -1.05 -9.62
CA PRO A 208 9.13 -0.17 -9.31
C PRO A 208 8.12 -0.17 -10.46
N LEU A 209 6.84 -0.41 -10.16
CA LEU A 209 5.74 -0.44 -11.16
C LEU A 209 4.60 0.53 -10.84
N ASP A 210 4.91 1.65 -10.18
CA ASP A 210 3.94 2.72 -9.92
C ASP A 210 3.29 3.25 -11.20
N SER A 211 4.03 3.29 -12.31
CA SER A 211 3.49 3.68 -13.63
C SER A 211 2.34 2.78 -14.09
N ALA A 212 2.37 1.48 -13.79
CA ALA A 212 1.28 0.57 -14.11
C ALA A 212 -0.01 0.99 -13.39
N ILE A 213 0.09 1.28 -12.09
CA ILE A 213 -1.05 1.71 -11.26
C ILE A 213 -1.53 3.09 -11.70
N ARG A 214 -0.62 4.03 -12.01
CA ARG A 214 -0.95 5.38 -12.50
C ARG A 214 -1.72 5.34 -13.82
N VAL A 215 -1.37 4.45 -14.74
CA VAL A 215 -2.16 4.22 -15.98
C VAL A 215 -3.56 3.73 -15.65
N MET A 216 -3.71 2.76 -14.74
CA MET A 216 -5.02 2.26 -14.30
C MET A 216 -5.87 3.38 -13.65
N ILE A 217 -5.26 4.21 -12.81
CA ILE A 217 -5.87 5.39 -12.19
C ILE A 217 -6.39 6.35 -13.26
N CYS A 218 -5.59 6.67 -14.27
CA CYS A 218 -5.99 7.55 -15.37
C CYS A 218 -7.19 6.97 -16.13
N LEU A 219 -7.16 5.68 -16.44
CA LEU A 219 -8.25 5.00 -17.15
C LEU A 219 -9.58 5.01 -16.37
N LEU A 220 -9.55 4.94 -15.04
CA LEU A 220 -10.76 5.03 -14.21
C LEU A 220 -11.36 6.45 -14.15
N LYS A 221 -10.61 7.49 -14.55
CA LYS A 221 -11.10 8.87 -14.65
C LYS A 221 -11.89 9.12 -15.94
N ILE A 222 -11.88 8.19 -16.91
CA ILE A 222 -12.66 8.32 -18.14
C ILE A 222 -14.16 8.23 -17.81
N PRO A 223 -15.01 9.20 -18.26
CA PRO A 223 -16.44 9.27 -17.90
C PRO A 223 -17.30 8.11 -18.43
N ALA A 224 -16.77 7.26 -19.32
CA ALA A 224 -17.48 6.14 -19.96
C ALA A 224 -17.48 4.86 -19.11
N THR A 225 -18.30 4.82 -18.06
CA THR A 225 -18.34 3.74 -17.04
C THR A 225 -18.56 2.32 -17.58
N SER A 226 -19.30 2.14 -18.68
CA SER A 226 -19.51 0.82 -19.28
C SER A 226 -18.25 0.25 -19.94
N VAL A 227 -17.44 1.12 -20.55
CA VAL A 227 -16.21 0.74 -21.24
C VAL A 227 -15.09 0.52 -20.23
N THR A 228 -14.95 1.40 -19.23
CA THR A 228 -13.95 1.23 -18.16
C THR A 228 -14.21 -0.04 -17.32
N ARG A 229 -15.46 -0.50 -17.25
CA ARG A 229 -15.80 -1.79 -16.62
C ARG A 229 -15.12 -2.99 -17.27
N SER A 230 -14.92 -3.01 -18.59
CA SER A 230 -14.27 -4.14 -19.26
C SER A 230 -12.78 -4.27 -18.90
N LEU A 231 -12.18 -3.19 -18.39
CA LEU A 231 -10.79 -3.15 -17.95
C LEU A 231 -10.57 -3.77 -16.56
N LEU A 232 -11.62 -4.02 -15.78
CA LEU A 232 -11.49 -4.56 -14.42
C LEU A 232 -10.75 -5.91 -14.36
N GLU A 233 -10.98 -6.79 -15.34
CA GLU A 233 -10.32 -8.11 -15.41
C GLU A 233 -8.84 -8.02 -15.84
N PRO A 234 -8.45 -7.25 -16.88
CA PRO A 234 -7.04 -6.94 -17.12
C PRO A 234 -6.36 -6.26 -15.92
N PHE A 235 -7.07 -5.35 -15.26
CA PHE A 235 -6.59 -4.66 -14.06
C PHE A 235 -6.30 -5.61 -12.92
N SER A 236 -7.17 -6.60 -12.66
CA SER A 236 -6.93 -7.56 -11.58
C SER A 236 -5.67 -8.38 -11.81
N LYS A 237 -5.47 -8.89 -13.02
CA LYS A 237 -4.27 -9.68 -13.38
C LYS A 237 -3.00 -8.87 -13.24
N LEU A 238 -3.01 -7.63 -13.73
CA LEU A 238 -1.85 -6.73 -13.61
C LEU A 238 -1.59 -6.35 -12.15
N LEU A 239 -2.64 -6.04 -11.38
CA LEU A 239 -2.52 -5.70 -9.97
C LEU A 239 -1.97 -6.86 -9.14
N SER A 240 -2.47 -8.08 -9.35
CA SER A 240 -1.92 -9.29 -8.72
C SER A 240 -0.44 -9.47 -9.06
N PHE A 241 -0.04 -9.27 -10.32
CA PHE A 241 1.36 -9.30 -10.73
C PHE A 241 2.21 -8.24 -10.00
N VAL A 242 1.71 -7.00 -9.93
CA VAL A 242 2.39 -5.89 -9.24
C VAL A 242 2.59 -6.21 -7.76
N ILE A 243 1.55 -6.71 -7.07
CA ILE A 243 1.60 -7.07 -5.65
C ILE A 243 2.59 -8.21 -5.38
N GLN A 244 2.61 -9.23 -6.25
CA GLN A 244 3.44 -10.43 -6.06
C GLN A 244 4.91 -10.19 -6.40
N TYR A 245 5.20 -9.42 -7.45
CA TYR A 245 6.52 -9.44 -8.08
C TYR A 245 7.21 -8.08 -8.18
N SER A 246 6.60 -6.99 -7.73
CA SER A 246 7.15 -5.64 -7.94
C SER A 246 7.18 -4.79 -6.66
N VAL A 247 7.82 -3.63 -6.76
CA VAL A 247 7.78 -2.59 -5.72
C VAL A 247 6.73 -1.55 -6.13
N PHE A 248 5.87 -1.17 -5.20
CA PHE A 248 4.81 -0.18 -5.45
C PHE A 248 4.57 0.72 -4.23
N SER A 249 4.05 1.90 -4.49
CA SER A 249 3.66 2.88 -3.47
C SER A 249 2.22 2.63 -3.01
N LEU A 250 2.03 2.56 -1.69
CA LEU A 250 0.71 2.36 -1.09
C LEU A 250 -0.29 3.48 -1.44
N SER A 251 0.19 4.72 -1.60
CA SER A 251 -0.64 5.86 -2.00
C SER A 251 -1.37 5.62 -3.31
N TYR A 252 -0.69 5.11 -4.34
CA TYR A 252 -1.30 4.78 -5.63
C TYR A 252 -2.26 3.59 -5.52
N LEU A 253 -1.95 2.60 -4.68
CA LEU A 253 -2.88 1.48 -4.45
C LEU A 253 -4.19 1.96 -3.81
N VAL A 254 -4.09 2.84 -2.80
CA VAL A 254 -5.25 3.45 -2.13
C VAL A 254 -6.05 4.31 -3.13
N GLU A 255 -5.39 5.16 -3.93
CA GLU A 255 -6.07 5.97 -4.95
C GLU A 255 -6.78 5.11 -6.00
N LEU A 256 -6.14 4.05 -6.51
CA LEU A 256 -6.72 3.11 -7.48
C LEU A 256 -8.01 2.49 -6.93
N CYS A 257 -7.95 1.93 -5.73
CA CYS A 257 -9.10 1.29 -5.09
C CYS A 257 -10.21 2.30 -4.76
N GLY A 258 -9.86 3.50 -4.29
CA GLY A 258 -10.82 4.56 -4.00
C GLY A 258 -11.52 5.10 -5.24
N LEU A 259 -10.78 5.27 -6.35
CA LEU A 259 -11.37 5.62 -7.65
C LEU A 259 -12.26 4.49 -8.16
N CYS A 260 -11.84 3.23 -8.08
CA CYS A 260 -12.67 2.10 -8.47
C CYS A 260 -14.00 2.07 -7.68
N TYR A 261 -13.95 2.34 -6.38
CA TYR A 261 -15.13 2.43 -5.53
C TYR A 261 -16.05 3.59 -5.94
N LYS A 262 -15.49 4.74 -6.31
CA LYS A 262 -16.23 5.93 -6.73
C LYS A 262 -16.84 5.81 -8.14
N THR A 263 -16.12 5.19 -9.08
CA THR A 263 -16.47 5.17 -10.52
C THR A 263 -17.68 4.26 -10.81
N PHE A 264 -17.86 3.18 -10.07
CA PHE A 264 -18.95 2.22 -10.33
C PHE A 264 -20.10 2.37 -9.32
N ASN A 265 -21.31 1.98 -9.75
CA ASN A 265 -22.50 2.00 -8.89
C ASN A 265 -22.85 0.63 -8.30
N LYS A 266 -22.53 -0.46 -9.01
CA LYS A 266 -22.81 -1.82 -8.55
C LYS A 266 -21.77 -2.26 -7.53
N GLU A 267 -22.18 -2.69 -6.34
CA GLU A 267 -21.28 -3.10 -5.24
C GLU A 267 -20.18 -4.08 -5.69
N ARG A 268 -20.54 -5.08 -6.49
CA ARG A 268 -19.60 -6.05 -7.05
C ARG A 268 -18.42 -5.39 -7.78
N ASP A 269 -18.72 -4.35 -8.56
CA ASP A 269 -17.75 -3.64 -9.40
C ASP A 269 -17.02 -2.56 -8.58
N LYS A 270 -17.69 -1.89 -7.63
CA LYS A 270 -17.11 -0.89 -6.73
C LYS A 270 -15.93 -1.42 -5.93
N SER A 271 -16.12 -2.55 -5.27
CA SER A 271 -15.07 -3.17 -4.44
C SER A 271 -14.21 -4.15 -5.22
N TYR A 272 -14.28 -4.17 -6.56
CA TYR A 272 -13.61 -5.19 -7.37
C TYR A 272 -12.08 -5.14 -7.18
N MET A 273 -11.46 -3.96 -7.27
CA MET A 273 -10.01 -3.82 -7.03
C MET A 273 -9.61 -4.13 -5.59
N SER A 274 -10.32 -3.59 -4.60
CA SER A 274 -10.04 -3.86 -3.17
C SER A 274 -10.17 -5.34 -2.82
N ARG A 275 -11.11 -6.06 -3.46
CA ARG A 275 -11.27 -7.50 -3.31
C ARG A 275 -10.05 -8.27 -3.81
N ILE A 276 -9.46 -7.86 -4.94
CA ILE A 276 -8.22 -8.48 -5.43
C ILE A 276 -7.09 -8.30 -4.42
N VAL A 277 -6.90 -7.09 -3.89
CA VAL A 277 -5.89 -6.80 -2.86
C VAL A 277 -6.07 -7.68 -1.62
N VAL A 278 -7.31 -7.79 -1.11
CA VAL A 278 -7.64 -8.65 0.04
C VAL A 278 -7.40 -10.13 -0.28
N LEU A 279 -7.75 -10.58 -1.49
CA LEU A 279 -7.51 -11.97 -1.88
C LEU A 279 -6.01 -12.29 -1.95
N GLU A 280 -5.18 -11.40 -2.49
CA GLU A 280 -3.71 -11.59 -2.49
C GLU A 280 -3.14 -11.68 -1.06
N LEU A 281 -3.59 -10.81 -0.16
CA LEU A 281 -3.24 -10.89 1.26
C LEU A 281 -3.62 -12.27 1.84
N LEU A 282 -4.85 -12.74 1.61
CA LEU A 282 -5.31 -14.03 2.12
C LEU A 282 -4.57 -15.22 1.51
N GLN A 283 -4.23 -15.18 0.21
CA GLN A 283 -3.42 -16.23 -0.40
C GLN A 283 -2.03 -16.29 0.25
N ALA A 284 -1.44 -15.15 0.59
CA ALA A 284 -0.17 -15.10 1.30
C ALA A 284 -0.28 -15.66 2.73
N LEU A 285 -1.32 -15.28 3.48
CA LEU A 285 -1.57 -15.82 4.83
C LEU A 285 -1.86 -17.32 4.83
N LYS A 286 -2.43 -17.85 3.73
CA LYS A 286 -2.63 -19.30 3.51
C LYS A 286 -1.41 -20.01 2.92
N PHE A 287 -0.28 -19.32 2.76
CA PHE A 287 0.95 -19.86 2.19
C PHE A 287 0.80 -20.36 0.74
N LYS A 288 -0.16 -19.83 -0.02
CA LYS A 288 -0.43 -20.21 -1.41
C LYS A 288 0.28 -19.32 -2.43
N SER A 289 0.63 -18.09 -2.03
CA SER A 289 1.34 -17.12 -2.86
C SER A 289 2.49 -16.51 -2.06
N PRO A 290 3.72 -16.46 -2.58
CA PRO A 290 4.83 -15.82 -1.89
C PRO A 290 4.82 -14.32 -2.18
N LEU A 291 4.67 -13.50 -1.12
CA LEU A 291 4.75 -12.03 -1.20
C LEU A 291 6.03 -11.51 -0.53
N PRO A 292 6.65 -10.45 -1.07
CA PRO A 292 7.66 -9.68 -0.34
C PRO A 292 7.14 -9.21 1.01
N ASP A 293 8.01 -9.13 2.02
CA ASP A 293 7.67 -8.72 3.38
C ASP A 293 7.06 -7.31 3.42
N THR A 294 7.68 -6.38 2.68
CA THR A 294 7.22 -5.01 2.52
C THR A 294 5.82 -4.98 1.94
N ASN A 295 5.58 -5.71 0.84
CA ASN A 295 4.27 -5.74 0.19
C ASN A 295 3.21 -6.31 1.12
N LEU A 296 3.51 -7.35 1.89
CA LEU A 296 2.55 -7.92 2.84
C LEU A 296 2.13 -6.90 3.91
N LEU A 297 3.08 -6.15 4.50
CA LEU A 297 2.75 -5.08 5.45
C LEU A 297 1.99 -3.93 4.79
N LEU A 298 2.30 -3.58 3.53
CA LEU A 298 1.52 -2.60 2.77
C LEU A 298 0.06 -3.05 2.60
N LEU A 299 -0.20 -4.32 2.33
CA LEU A 299 -1.57 -4.85 2.20
C LEU A 299 -2.32 -4.81 3.54
N VAL A 300 -1.65 -5.09 4.65
CA VAL A 300 -2.27 -4.94 5.98
C VAL A 300 -2.53 -3.47 6.28
N GLN A 301 -1.59 -2.57 5.99
CA GLN A 301 -1.77 -1.12 6.16
C GLN A 301 -2.91 -0.58 5.28
N PHE A 302 -3.09 -1.09 4.06
CA PHE A 302 -4.21 -0.76 3.18
C PHE A 302 -5.56 -1.05 3.86
N VAL A 303 -5.71 -2.24 4.44
CA VAL A 303 -6.92 -2.65 5.18
C VAL A 303 -7.11 -1.79 6.44
N CYS A 304 -6.03 -1.55 7.21
CA CYS A 304 -6.04 -0.67 8.38
C CYS A 304 -6.55 0.75 8.04
N THR A 305 -6.10 1.29 6.91
CA THR A 305 -6.45 2.66 6.49
C THR A 305 -7.95 2.81 6.26
N ASP A 306 -8.60 1.84 5.60
CA ASP A 306 -10.05 1.83 5.39
C ASP A 306 -10.84 1.65 6.69
N LEU A 307 -10.25 0.98 7.69
CA LEU A 307 -10.85 0.76 9.00
C LEU A 307 -10.80 2.00 9.91
N GLY A 308 -9.93 2.96 9.59
CA GLY A 308 -9.64 4.14 10.41
C GLY A 308 -8.50 3.93 11.43
N THR A 309 -7.58 3.01 11.14
CA THR A 309 -6.39 2.74 11.99
C THR A 309 -5.11 2.70 11.15
N ARG A 310 -3.96 2.53 11.79
CA ARG A 310 -2.66 2.36 11.12
C ARG A 310 -1.78 1.38 11.88
N LEU A 311 -0.79 0.82 11.20
CA LEU A 311 0.28 0.04 11.80
C LEU A 311 1.28 0.95 12.49
N ALA A 312 1.99 0.40 13.48
CA ALA A 312 3.12 1.08 14.09
C ALA A 312 4.26 1.28 13.08
N GLU A 313 5.02 2.36 13.26
CA GLU A 313 6.21 2.61 12.45
C GLU A 313 7.23 1.48 12.68
N SER A 314 7.86 1.02 11.61
CA SER A 314 8.88 -0.04 11.65
C SER A 314 9.99 0.26 10.64
N THR A 315 11.05 -0.54 10.67
CA THR A 315 12.15 -0.47 9.68
C THR A 315 11.66 -0.69 8.25
N ILE A 316 10.61 -1.50 8.08
CA ILE A 316 9.98 -1.79 6.79
C ILE A 316 8.94 -0.72 6.43
N LEU A 317 8.04 -0.39 7.37
CA LEU A 317 6.95 0.55 7.16
C LEU A 317 7.27 1.90 7.80
N GLN A 318 7.81 2.82 7.00
CA GLN A 318 8.22 4.14 7.46
C GLN A 318 7.04 5.11 7.54
N LYS A 319 7.14 6.10 8.43
CA LYS A 319 6.11 7.13 8.67
C LYS A 319 5.58 7.81 7.40
N HIS A 320 6.47 8.14 6.47
CA HIS A 320 6.10 8.82 5.23
C HIS A 320 5.20 7.97 4.34
N MET A 321 5.28 6.64 4.42
CA MET A 321 4.43 5.71 3.66
C MET A 321 3.00 5.65 4.21
N ILE A 322 2.79 6.10 5.45
CA ILE A 322 1.50 6.05 6.18
C ILE A 322 0.85 7.44 6.21
N ALA A 323 1.64 8.51 6.42
CA ALA A 323 1.13 9.85 6.68
C ALA A 323 0.56 10.56 5.44
N SER A 324 0.96 10.16 4.23
CA SER A 324 0.57 10.81 2.96
C SER A 324 -0.46 10.01 2.15
N LEU A 325 -1.27 9.17 2.81
CA LEU A 325 -2.25 8.35 2.11
C LEU A 325 -3.48 9.18 1.68
N PRO A 326 -4.00 8.96 0.46
CA PRO A 326 -5.24 9.62 0.02
C PRO A 326 -6.42 9.29 0.94
N VAL A 327 -7.23 10.30 1.26
CA VAL A 327 -8.46 10.11 2.03
C VAL A 327 -9.57 9.69 1.08
N CYS A 328 -9.76 8.37 0.92
CA CYS A 328 -10.84 7.81 0.12
C CYS A 328 -11.32 6.47 0.68
N THR A 329 -12.62 6.21 0.53
CA THR A 329 -13.22 4.91 0.87
C THR A 329 -12.82 3.87 -0.17
N THR A 330 -12.21 2.78 0.28
CA THR A 330 -11.80 1.67 -0.60
C THR A 330 -12.70 0.44 -0.43
N ALA A 331 -13.44 0.35 0.69
CA ALA A 331 -14.22 -0.83 1.07
C ALA A 331 -13.37 -2.11 1.21
N ALA A 332 -12.07 -1.94 1.52
CA ALA A 332 -11.16 -3.03 1.82
C ALA A 332 -11.66 -3.85 3.03
N MET A 333 -12.15 -3.18 4.08
CA MET A 333 -12.69 -3.87 5.26
C MET A 333 -13.94 -4.67 4.97
N GLU A 334 -14.83 -4.18 4.09
CA GLU A 334 -16.02 -4.94 3.67
C GLU A 334 -15.63 -6.25 2.99
N CYS A 335 -14.56 -6.23 2.18
CA CYS A 335 -14.00 -7.42 1.54
C CYS A 335 -13.32 -8.37 2.55
N MET A 336 -12.69 -7.81 3.59
CA MET A 336 -11.97 -8.58 4.62
C MET A 336 -12.91 -9.24 5.65
N ARG A 337 -14.07 -8.65 5.93
CA ARG A 337 -15.00 -9.04 7.01
C ARG A 337 -15.39 -10.53 7.03
N GLN A 338 -15.50 -11.16 5.86
CA GLN A 338 -15.85 -12.59 5.80
C GLN A 338 -14.70 -13.54 6.18
N TYR A 339 -13.48 -13.01 6.30
CA TYR A 339 -12.25 -13.78 6.54
C TYR A 339 -11.66 -13.55 7.94
N ILE A 340 -12.37 -12.87 8.84
CA ILE A 340 -11.89 -12.60 10.21
C ILE A 340 -11.50 -13.89 10.95
N ASN A 341 -12.25 -14.98 10.79
CA ASN A 341 -11.88 -16.26 11.40
C ASN A 341 -10.53 -16.79 10.88
N GLU A 342 -10.24 -16.62 9.59
CA GLU A 342 -8.95 -17.02 9.02
C GLU A 342 -7.80 -16.16 9.59
N ILE A 343 -8.05 -14.87 9.85
CA ILE A 343 -7.09 -14.01 10.54
C ILE A 343 -6.85 -14.50 11.97
N LEU A 344 -7.92 -14.81 12.71
CA LEU A 344 -7.87 -15.30 14.08
C LEU A 344 -7.10 -16.64 14.19
N ASP A 345 -7.28 -17.53 13.22
CA ASP A 345 -6.52 -18.78 13.12
C ASP A 345 -5.04 -18.50 12.82
N PHE A 346 -4.75 -17.56 11.91
CA PHE A 346 -3.38 -17.20 11.54
C PHE A 346 -2.59 -16.59 12.70
N ILE A 347 -3.17 -15.64 13.45
CA ILE A 347 -2.47 -14.97 14.55
C ILE A 347 -2.23 -15.94 15.72
N SER A 348 -3.18 -16.85 15.99
CA SER A 348 -3.13 -17.81 17.09
C SER A 348 -2.17 -18.99 16.84
N ASP A 349 -2.00 -19.47 15.60
CA ASP A 349 -1.06 -20.56 15.30
C ASP A 349 0.41 -20.12 15.60
N MET A 350 1.11 -20.94 16.39
CA MET A 350 2.51 -20.71 16.78
C MET A 350 3.46 -20.84 15.59
N HIS A 351 3.11 -21.66 14.60
CA HIS A 351 4.00 -22.03 13.50
C HIS A 351 3.80 -21.18 12.24
N THR A 352 2.83 -20.26 12.23
CA THR A 352 2.52 -19.46 11.02
C THR A 352 3.71 -18.63 10.54
N LEU A 353 4.48 -18.03 11.44
CA LEU A 353 5.67 -17.26 11.07
C LEU A 353 6.78 -18.12 10.48
N THR A 354 7.02 -19.32 11.05
CA THR A 354 7.98 -20.28 10.52
C THR A 354 7.57 -20.77 9.12
N LYS A 355 6.29 -21.10 8.94
CA LYS A 355 5.70 -21.48 7.64
C LYS A 355 5.83 -20.34 6.64
N LEU A 356 5.47 -19.11 7.02
CA LEU A 356 5.57 -17.92 6.19
C LEU A 356 7.01 -17.67 5.73
N LYS A 357 7.98 -17.71 6.66
CA LYS A 357 9.41 -17.55 6.38
C LYS A 357 9.89 -18.59 5.36
N SER A 358 9.45 -19.84 5.47
CA SER A 358 9.80 -20.90 4.50
C SER A 358 9.26 -20.63 3.09
N HIS A 359 8.02 -20.12 2.99
CA HIS A 359 7.40 -19.78 1.70
C HIS A 359 8.02 -18.51 1.07
N MET A 360 8.42 -17.53 1.89
CA MET A 360 9.01 -16.28 1.43
C MET A 360 10.47 -16.41 0.98
N LYS A 361 11.21 -17.44 1.41
CA LYS A 361 12.57 -17.71 0.90
C LYS A 361 12.60 -17.89 -0.63
N ALA A 362 11.49 -18.29 -1.24
CA ALA A 362 11.34 -18.34 -2.69
C ALA A 362 11.40 -16.95 -3.39
N CYS A 363 11.18 -15.85 -2.66
CA CYS A 363 11.26 -14.48 -3.19
C CYS A 363 12.68 -13.89 -3.20
N CYS A 364 13.69 -14.58 -2.65
CA CYS A 364 15.09 -14.13 -2.58
C CYS A 364 15.24 -12.69 -2.02
N GLN A 365 14.62 -12.39 -0.88
CA GLN A 365 14.92 -11.23 -0.04
C GLN A 365 15.27 -11.72 1.37
N PRO A 366 16.32 -11.17 2.01
CA PRO A 366 16.52 -11.38 3.43
C PRO A 366 15.34 -10.74 4.15
N LEU A 367 14.56 -11.53 4.88
CA LEU A 367 13.53 -10.99 5.75
C LEU A 367 14.20 -10.04 6.75
N HIS A 368 13.50 -8.99 7.16
CA HIS A 368 13.87 -8.30 8.40
C HIS A 368 13.60 -9.27 9.57
N GLU A 369 14.56 -10.14 9.85
CA GLU A 369 14.34 -11.44 10.50
C GLU A 369 13.75 -11.33 11.91
N ASP A 370 13.97 -10.21 12.59
CA ASP A 370 13.69 -10.12 14.03
C ASP A 370 12.35 -9.46 14.38
N THR A 371 11.75 -8.64 13.51
CA THR A 371 10.55 -7.84 13.88
C THR A 371 9.39 -7.92 12.89
N PHE A 372 9.60 -8.42 11.67
CA PHE A 372 8.55 -8.51 10.65
C PHE A 372 7.34 -9.34 11.12
N GLY A 373 7.60 -10.52 11.67
CA GLY A 373 6.53 -11.45 12.06
C GLY A 373 5.64 -10.90 13.17
N GLY A 374 6.23 -10.17 14.13
CA GLY A 374 5.50 -9.46 15.18
C GLY A 374 4.60 -8.37 14.59
N ASN A 375 5.17 -7.47 13.77
CA ASN A 375 4.43 -6.38 13.12
C ASN A 375 3.25 -6.89 12.27
N LEU A 376 3.44 -8.00 11.55
CA LEU A 376 2.39 -8.63 10.77
C LEU A 376 1.24 -9.15 11.67
N LYS A 377 1.57 -9.91 12.72
CA LYS A 377 0.56 -10.46 13.62
C LYS A 377 -0.18 -9.38 14.40
N VAL A 378 0.52 -8.37 14.92
CA VAL A 378 -0.11 -7.22 15.59
C VAL A 378 -1.03 -6.48 14.63
N GLY A 379 -0.60 -6.23 13.39
CA GLY A 379 -1.43 -5.55 12.39
C GLY A 379 -2.71 -6.31 12.04
N LEU A 380 -2.60 -7.62 11.84
CA LEU A 380 -3.76 -8.49 11.62
C LEU A 380 -4.67 -8.58 12.85
N ALA A 381 -4.09 -8.67 14.05
CA ALA A 381 -4.85 -8.69 15.28
C ALA A 381 -5.58 -7.36 15.52
N GLN A 382 -4.98 -6.22 15.13
CA GLN A 382 -5.61 -4.91 15.17
C GLN A 382 -6.84 -4.84 14.24
N VAL A 383 -6.72 -5.38 13.02
CA VAL A 383 -7.85 -5.50 12.08
C VAL A 383 -8.98 -6.33 12.69
N ALA A 384 -8.66 -7.51 13.22
CA ALA A 384 -9.65 -8.39 13.86
C ALA A 384 -10.30 -7.74 15.09
N ALA A 385 -9.50 -7.11 15.96
CA ALA A 385 -9.96 -6.44 17.16
C ALA A 385 -10.95 -5.31 16.84
N MET A 386 -10.60 -4.45 15.88
CA MET A 386 -11.45 -3.35 15.45
C MET A 386 -12.76 -3.82 14.80
N GLU A 387 -12.72 -4.87 13.98
CA GLU A 387 -13.94 -5.43 13.37
C GLU A 387 -14.87 -6.06 14.42
N ILE A 388 -14.33 -6.84 15.36
CA ILE A 388 -15.11 -7.42 16.47
C ILE A 388 -15.69 -6.30 17.35
N SER A 389 -14.90 -5.26 17.66
CA SER A 389 -15.35 -4.11 18.45
C SER A 389 -16.55 -3.39 17.81
N LYS A 390 -16.52 -3.18 16.48
CA LYS A 390 -17.63 -2.55 15.75
C LYS A 390 -18.91 -3.38 15.80
N GLY A 391 -18.81 -4.71 15.84
CA GLY A 391 -19.95 -5.61 15.96
C GLY A 391 -20.45 -5.82 17.40
N ASN A 392 -19.67 -5.44 18.41
CA ASN A 392 -20.03 -5.48 19.83
C ASN A 392 -20.79 -4.20 20.22
N HIS A 393 -22.05 -4.10 19.80
CA HIS A 393 -22.94 -3.05 20.32
C HIS A 393 -23.53 -3.44 21.67
N ARG A 394 -24.78 -3.94 21.74
CA ARG A 394 -25.42 -4.30 23.03
C ARG A 394 -25.39 -5.80 23.36
N ASP A 395 -25.35 -6.66 22.34
CA ASP A 395 -25.59 -8.10 22.50
C ASP A 395 -24.31 -8.95 22.32
N ASN A 396 -23.13 -8.34 22.21
CA ASN A 396 -21.84 -9.02 22.00
C ASN A 396 -21.86 -10.05 20.84
N LYS A 397 -22.69 -9.82 19.81
CA LYS A 397 -22.92 -10.77 18.69
C LYS A 397 -21.66 -11.14 17.94
N ALA A 398 -20.74 -10.20 17.76
CA ALA A 398 -19.47 -10.47 17.09
C ALA A 398 -18.59 -11.42 17.90
N VAL A 399 -18.52 -11.23 19.23
CA VAL A 399 -17.81 -12.15 20.14
C VAL A 399 -18.43 -13.53 20.10
N VAL A 400 -19.76 -13.65 20.18
CA VAL A 400 -20.44 -14.96 20.09
C VAL A 400 -20.15 -15.65 18.74
N ARG A 401 -20.05 -14.88 17.65
CA ARG A 401 -19.77 -15.41 16.31
C ARG A 401 -18.31 -15.87 16.15
N HIS A 402 -17.36 -15.07 16.61
CA HIS A 402 -15.94 -15.26 16.35
C HIS A 402 -15.20 -16.01 17.47
N LEU A 403 -15.72 -15.94 18.70
CA LEU A 403 -15.16 -16.54 19.92
C LEU A 403 -16.29 -17.27 20.70
N PRO A 404 -16.99 -18.25 20.10
CA PRO A 404 -18.13 -18.93 20.74
C PRO A 404 -17.74 -19.65 22.04
N TRP A 405 -16.47 -20.03 22.18
CA TRP A 405 -15.91 -20.71 23.34
C TRP A 405 -15.73 -19.79 24.56
N LEU A 406 -15.71 -18.46 24.37
CA LEU A 406 -15.34 -17.50 25.43
C LEU A 406 -16.27 -17.59 26.65
N TYR A 407 -17.57 -17.76 26.42
CA TYR A 407 -18.57 -17.85 27.48
C TYR A 407 -18.81 -19.29 27.99
N HIS A 408 -18.04 -20.26 27.50
CA HIS A 408 -18.18 -21.67 27.84
C HIS A 408 -16.82 -22.27 28.26
N PRO A 409 -16.22 -21.79 29.37
CA PRO A 409 -14.95 -22.33 29.87
C PRO A 409 -15.07 -23.80 30.27
N PRO A 410 -13.99 -24.61 30.11
CA PRO A 410 -13.96 -25.97 30.62
C PRO A 410 -14.14 -26.00 32.14
N SER A 411 -14.94 -26.94 32.65
CA SER A 411 -15.12 -27.12 34.09
C SER A 411 -13.82 -27.61 34.74
N ALA A 412 -13.50 -27.11 35.93
CA ALA A 412 -12.35 -27.55 36.72
C ALA A 412 -12.38 -29.05 37.08
N LEU A 413 -13.53 -29.72 36.95
CA LEU A 413 -13.69 -31.17 37.17
C LEU A 413 -13.34 -32.03 35.92
N GLN A 414 -13.15 -31.41 34.75
CA GLN A 414 -12.85 -32.07 33.48
C GLN A 414 -11.49 -31.62 32.92
N GLN A 415 -10.44 -31.67 33.75
CA GLN A 415 -9.10 -31.25 33.37
C GLN A 415 -8.32 -32.39 32.70
N GLY A 416 -8.32 -32.44 31.38
CA GLY A 416 -7.50 -33.35 30.58
C GLY A 416 -6.44 -32.60 29.75
N PRO A 417 -5.49 -33.34 29.13
CA PRO A 417 -4.49 -32.76 28.22
C PRO A 417 -5.11 -31.97 27.07
N LYS A 418 -6.30 -32.37 26.61
CA LYS A 418 -7.01 -31.71 25.50
C LYS A 418 -7.50 -30.33 25.92
N GLU A 419 -8.22 -30.25 27.04
CA GLU A 419 -8.79 -29.02 27.58
C GLU A 419 -7.67 -28.04 27.96
N PHE A 420 -6.55 -28.54 28.47
CA PHE A 420 -5.34 -27.74 28.72
C PHE A 420 -4.83 -27.05 27.46
N ILE A 421 -4.63 -27.80 26.36
CA ILE A 421 -4.14 -27.24 25.09
C ILE A 421 -5.14 -26.27 24.48
N GLU A 422 -6.44 -26.57 24.54
CA GLU A 422 -7.50 -25.68 24.07
C GLU A 422 -7.48 -24.35 24.83
N CYS A 423 -7.39 -24.37 26.17
CA CYS A 423 -7.22 -23.15 26.97
C CYS A 423 -5.94 -22.38 26.60
N VAL A 424 -4.80 -23.04 26.41
CA VAL A 424 -3.57 -22.37 25.96
C VAL A 424 -3.78 -21.69 24.60
N SER A 425 -4.47 -22.34 23.67
CA SER A 425 -4.80 -21.76 22.35
C SER A 425 -5.71 -20.53 22.48
N HIS A 426 -6.78 -20.65 23.29
CA HIS A 426 -7.72 -19.56 23.59
C HIS A 426 -7.01 -18.34 24.17
N ILE A 427 -6.14 -18.54 25.17
CA ILE A 427 -5.39 -17.45 25.81
C ILE A 427 -4.40 -16.79 24.86
N ARG A 428 -3.75 -17.55 23.99
CA ARG A 428 -2.88 -16.99 22.93
C ARG A 428 -3.69 -16.15 21.94
N GLN A 429 -4.86 -16.63 21.51
CA GLN A 429 -5.75 -15.88 20.61
C GLN A 429 -6.23 -14.56 21.24
N LEU A 430 -6.65 -14.58 22.52
CA LEU A 430 -7.04 -13.37 23.24
C LEU A 430 -5.88 -12.41 23.43
N SER A 431 -4.68 -12.93 23.73
CA SER A 431 -3.48 -12.09 23.88
C SER A 431 -3.22 -11.25 22.63
N TRP A 432 -3.29 -11.87 21.45
CA TRP A 432 -3.15 -11.14 20.18
C TRP A 432 -4.27 -10.11 19.98
N LEU A 433 -5.52 -10.48 20.24
CA LEU A 433 -6.65 -9.55 20.12
C LEU A 433 -6.53 -8.33 21.04
N LEU A 434 -6.12 -8.54 22.31
CA LEU A 434 -5.88 -7.44 23.25
C LEU A 434 -4.71 -6.59 22.79
N LEU A 435 -3.61 -7.19 22.33
CA LEU A 435 -2.46 -6.46 21.80
C LEU A 435 -2.85 -5.59 20.59
N GLY A 436 -3.67 -6.12 19.67
CA GLY A 436 -4.21 -5.36 18.54
C GLY A 436 -5.08 -4.18 18.95
N SER A 437 -5.98 -4.38 19.93
CA SER A 437 -6.81 -3.30 20.50
C SER A 437 -5.96 -2.22 21.19
N LEU A 438 -5.03 -2.63 22.06
CA LEU A 438 -4.14 -1.72 22.77
C LEU A 438 -3.24 -0.94 21.82
N THR A 439 -2.76 -1.57 20.76
CA THR A 439 -1.96 -0.89 19.72
C THR A 439 -2.77 0.17 19.00
N HIS A 440 -4.03 -0.11 18.64
CA HIS A 440 -4.92 0.91 18.07
C HIS A 440 -5.08 2.10 19.02
N CYS A 441 -5.40 1.84 20.28
CA CYS A 441 -5.59 2.85 21.31
C CYS A 441 -4.34 3.71 21.51
N ALA A 442 -3.15 3.11 21.52
CA ALA A 442 -1.88 3.82 21.65
C ALA A 442 -1.60 4.74 20.44
N LEU A 443 -1.92 4.29 19.23
CA LEU A 443 -1.65 5.03 17.99
C LEU A 443 -2.67 6.14 17.71
N HIS A 444 -3.88 6.04 18.28
CA HIS A 444 -5.02 6.94 18.07
C HIS A 444 -5.64 7.41 19.39
N GLN A 445 -4.89 8.21 20.15
CA GLN A 445 -5.39 8.86 21.36
C GLN A 445 -6.63 9.72 21.06
N GLY A 446 -7.77 9.40 21.66
CA GLY A 446 -9.05 10.11 21.49
C GLY A 446 -9.99 9.59 20.39
N SER A 447 -9.68 8.44 19.77
CA SER A 447 -10.56 7.76 18.81
C SER A 447 -11.63 6.87 19.48
N THR A 448 -12.53 6.29 18.69
CA THR A 448 -13.54 5.31 19.13
C THR A 448 -12.90 4.15 19.91
N SER A 449 -13.49 3.77 21.04
CA SER A 449 -13.01 2.67 21.87
C SER A 449 -12.93 1.35 21.09
N CYS A 450 -11.75 0.72 21.04
CA CYS A 450 -11.57 -0.62 20.47
C CYS A 450 -11.71 -1.65 21.60
N MET A 451 -12.93 -2.16 21.82
CA MET A 451 -13.24 -3.15 22.85
C MET A 451 -13.67 -4.50 22.23
N PRO A 452 -12.73 -5.32 21.72
CA PRO A 452 -13.07 -6.60 21.10
C PRO A 452 -13.58 -7.62 22.11
N ILE A 453 -13.12 -7.53 23.36
CA ILE A 453 -13.49 -8.44 24.44
C ILE A 453 -14.32 -7.67 25.47
N PRO A 454 -15.59 -8.06 25.72
CA PRO A 454 -16.42 -7.45 26.74
C PRO A 454 -15.83 -7.64 28.14
N LEU A 455 -15.92 -6.60 28.99
CA LEU A 455 -15.33 -6.64 30.34
C LEU A 455 -16.02 -7.68 31.23
N ASP A 456 -17.31 -7.92 31.05
CA ASP A 456 -18.10 -8.95 31.75
C ASP A 456 -17.65 -10.39 31.43
N ALA A 457 -16.87 -10.60 30.36
CA ALA A 457 -16.23 -11.89 30.08
C ALA A 457 -15.02 -12.20 30.98
N GLY A 458 -14.58 -11.26 31.83
CA GLY A 458 -13.38 -11.41 32.67
C GLY A 458 -13.40 -12.63 33.58
N SER A 459 -14.58 -13.02 34.07
CA SER A 459 -14.74 -14.19 34.92
C SER A 459 -14.48 -15.51 34.18
N GLN A 460 -15.00 -15.65 32.96
CA GLN A 460 -14.83 -16.84 32.12
C GLN A 460 -13.40 -16.94 31.58
N ILE A 461 -12.78 -15.79 31.31
CA ILE A 461 -11.35 -15.72 30.93
C ILE A 461 -10.48 -16.19 32.10
N ALA A 462 -10.78 -15.79 33.34
CA ALA A 462 -10.07 -16.27 34.52
C ALA A 462 -10.15 -17.80 34.65
N ASP A 463 -11.32 -18.39 34.37
CA ASP A 463 -11.50 -19.85 34.41
C ASP A 463 -10.59 -20.57 33.40
N HIS A 464 -10.40 -20.03 32.20
CA HIS A 464 -9.43 -20.55 31.21
C HIS A 464 -7.99 -20.50 31.73
N LEU A 465 -7.59 -19.41 32.39
CA LEU A 465 -6.27 -19.29 33.00
C LEU A 465 -6.06 -20.29 34.13
N ILE A 466 -7.08 -20.48 34.97
CA ILE A 466 -7.04 -21.42 36.10
C ILE A 466 -6.80 -22.85 35.62
N VAL A 467 -7.43 -23.27 34.51
CA VAL A 467 -7.17 -24.59 33.90
C VAL A 467 -5.69 -24.75 33.50
N ILE A 468 -5.09 -23.70 32.91
CA ILE A 468 -3.66 -23.72 32.55
C ILE A 468 -2.79 -23.78 33.82
N LEU A 469 -3.06 -22.95 34.82
CA LEU A 469 -2.24 -22.86 36.03
C LEU A 469 -2.29 -24.16 36.85
N ILE A 470 -3.46 -24.78 36.98
CA ILE A 470 -3.64 -26.04 37.71
C ILE A 470 -3.07 -27.22 36.91
N GLY A 471 -3.26 -27.26 35.58
CA GLY A 471 -2.78 -28.35 34.74
C GLY A 471 -1.28 -28.31 34.45
N PHE A 472 -0.61 -27.16 34.61
CA PHE A 472 0.79 -26.99 34.25
C PHE A 472 1.76 -28.01 34.90
N PRO A 473 1.69 -28.31 36.21
CA PRO A 473 2.62 -29.25 36.84
C PRO A 473 2.61 -30.64 36.19
N GLU A 474 1.45 -31.08 35.70
CA GLU A 474 1.28 -32.38 35.07
C GLU A 474 1.60 -32.36 33.57
N GLN A 475 1.23 -31.29 32.87
CA GLN A 475 1.27 -31.24 31.41
C GLN A 475 2.55 -30.61 30.83
N SER A 476 3.33 -29.86 31.62
CA SER A 476 4.47 -29.05 31.14
C SER A 476 5.58 -29.81 30.41
N LYS A 477 5.73 -31.12 30.68
CA LYS A 477 6.81 -31.95 30.11
C LYS A 477 6.48 -32.55 28.74
N THR A 478 5.27 -32.33 28.23
CA THR A 478 4.77 -33.00 27.02
C THR A 478 5.30 -32.39 25.72
N SER A 479 5.42 -31.06 25.64
CA SER A 479 6.00 -30.38 24.48
C SER A 479 6.44 -28.95 24.80
N VAL A 480 7.17 -28.31 23.89
CA VAL A 480 7.57 -26.90 24.03
C VAL A 480 6.37 -25.97 24.23
N LEU A 481 5.25 -26.22 23.54
CA LEU A 481 4.01 -25.46 23.74
C LEU A 481 3.49 -25.56 25.19
N HIS A 482 3.57 -26.75 25.78
CA HIS A 482 3.15 -26.95 27.17
C HIS A 482 4.12 -26.28 28.15
N MET A 483 5.42 -26.35 27.88
CA MET A 483 6.44 -25.65 28.66
C MET A 483 6.22 -24.13 28.67
N CYS A 484 5.85 -23.54 27.52
CA CYS A 484 5.61 -22.11 27.37
C CYS A 484 4.20 -21.65 27.78
N SER A 485 3.34 -22.54 28.27
CA SER A 485 1.95 -22.20 28.60
C SER A 485 1.82 -21.16 29.72
N LEU A 486 2.68 -21.20 30.75
CA LEU A 486 2.72 -20.18 31.80
C LEU A 486 3.13 -18.81 31.26
N PHE A 487 4.09 -18.77 30.33
CA PHE A 487 4.49 -17.52 29.68
C PHE A 487 3.27 -16.88 29.01
N HIS A 488 2.49 -17.63 28.24
CA HIS A 488 1.26 -17.12 27.61
C HIS A 488 0.19 -16.70 28.63
N ALA A 489 0.01 -17.45 29.73
CA ALA A 489 -0.95 -17.11 30.78
C ALA A 489 -0.60 -15.78 31.49
N PHE A 490 0.68 -15.58 31.85
CA PHE A 490 1.12 -14.35 32.50
C PHE A 490 1.16 -13.16 31.56
N MET A 491 1.60 -13.35 30.32
CA MET A 491 1.53 -12.31 29.28
C MET A 491 0.09 -11.85 29.06
N PHE A 492 -0.85 -12.79 28.98
CA PHE A 492 -2.26 -12.45 28.89
C PHE A 492 -2.74 -11.67 30.11
N ALA A 493 -2.40 -12.11 31.33
CA ALA A 493 -2.83 -11.43 32.55
C ALA A 493 -2.33 -9.97 32.62
N GLN A 494 -1.11 -9.71 32.15
CA GLN A 494 -0.57 -8.35 31.99
C GLN A 494 -1.36 -7.55 30.95
N LEU A 495 -1.58 -8.12 29.76
CA LEU A 495 -2.36 -7.47 28.70
C LEU A 495 -3.80 -7.17 29.12
N TRP A 496 -4.46 -8.09 29.84
CA TRP A 496 -5.79 -7.91 30.39
C TRP A 496 -5.84 -6.75 31.39
N THR A 497 -4.82 -6.64 32.25
CA THR A 497 -4.70 -5.53 33.20
C THR A 497 -4.62 -4.19 32.46
N VAL A 498 -3.72 -4.06 31.48
CA VAL A 498 -3.55 -2.84 30.68
C VAL A 498 -4.82 -2.54 29.86
N TYR A 499 -5.51 -3.57 29.37
CA TYR A 499 -6.78 -3.43 28.65
C TYR A 499 -7.90 -2.88 29.53
N CYS A 500 -8.04 -3.37 30.78
CA CYS A 500 -8.98 -2.82 31.75
C CYS A 500 -8.63 -1.37 32.14
N GLU A 501 -7.36 -1.06 32.33
CA GLU A 501 -6.89 0.31 32.61
C GLU A 501 -7.19 1.26 31.45
N GLN A 502 -6.94 0.82 30.21
CA GLN A 502 -7.24 1.61 29.01
C GLN A 502 -8.75 1.84 28.84
N ALA A 503 -9.57 0.83 29.14
CA ALA A 503 -11.02 0.96 29.14
C ALA A 503 -11.49 1.98 30.19
N ALA A 504 -10.85 2.02 31.35
CA ALA A 504 -11.13 3.00 32.41
C ALA A 504 -10.67 4.43 32.03
N ALA A 505 -9.58 4.56 31.27
CA ALA A 505 -8.99 5.83 30.87
C ALA A 505 -9.66 6.49 29.65
N THR A 506 -10.48 5.76 28.88
CA THR A 506 -11.05 6.27 27.63
C THR A 506 -12.20 7.26 27.90
N PRO A 507 -12.09 8.54 27.48
CA PRO A 507 -13.18 9.49 27.65
C PRO A 507 -14.30 9.19 26.64
N THR A 508 -15.39 8.59 27.10
CA THR A 508 -16.61 8.49 26.28
C THR A 508 -17.22 9.88 26.08
N LEU A 509 -17.48 10.26 24.82
CA LEU A 509 -18.13 11.52 24.41
C LEU A 509 -19.61 11.64 24.85
N GLN A 510 -20.05 10.88 25.86
CA GLN A 510 -21.40 10.95 26.42
C GLN A 510 -21.35 11.20 27.92
N ASN A 511 -21.90 12.36 28.28
CA ASN A 511 -22.14 12.91 29.61
C ASN A 511 -22.62 11.88 30.67
N GLN A 512 -22.22 12.15 31.92
CA GLN A 512 -22.76 11.69 33.22
C GLN A 512 -22.44 10.27 33.74
N ASN A 513 -22.07 9.27 32.93
CA ASN A 513 -21.77 7.89 33.42
C ASN A 513 -20.28 7.49 33.39
N LEU A 514 -19.38 8.44 33.13
CA LEU A 514 -17.93 8.21 32.99
C LEU A 514 -17.29 7.61 34.25
N THR A 515 -17.68 8.07 35.44
CA THR A 515 -17.15 7.59 36.73
C THR A 515 -17.60 6.18 37.06
N GLU A 516 -18.82 5.78 36.67
CA GLU A 516 -19.32 4.41 36.90
C GLU A 516 -18.68 3.40 35.96
N TYR A 517 -18.52 3.73 34.67
CA TYR A 517 -17.87 2.85 33.70
C TYR A 517 -16.37 2.66 34.00
N SER A 518 -15.66 3.75 34.34
CA SER A 518 -14.25 3.67 34.74
C SER A 518 -14.04 2.86 36.02
N SER A 519 -14.92 3.05 37.02
CA SER A 519 -14.88 2.25 38.26
C SER A 519 -15.19 0.78 37.99
N SER A 520 -16.13 0.48 37.09
CA SER A 520 -16.48 -0.89 36.69
C SER A 520 -15.32 -1.62 36.00
N ALA A 521 -14.62 -0.96 35.08
CA ALA A 521 -13.48 -1.56 34.38
C ALA A 521 -12.30 -1.90 35.32
N ILE A 522 -12.01 -1.02 36.29
CA ILE A 522 -11.00 -1.28 37.33
C ILE A 522 -11.43 -2.44 38.22
N LEU A 523 -12.70 -2.45 38.65
CA LEU A 523 -13.25 -3.53 39.48
C LEU A 523 -13.16 -4.89 38.76
N THR A 524 -13.50 -4.94 37.47
CA THR A 524 -13.35 -6.17 36.65
C THR A 524 -11.90 -6.67 36.65
N GLY A 525 -10.92 -5.78 36.51
CA GLY A 525 -9.51 -6.14 36.61
C GLY A 525 -9.14 -6.75 37.96
N LEU A 526 -9.62 -6.15 39.05
CA LEU A 526 -9.41 -6.67 40.42
C LEU A 526 -10.11 -8.01 40.65
N GLU A 527 -11.34 -8.17 40.16
CA GLU A 527 -12.10 -9.42 40.24
C GLU A 527 -11.38 -10.55 39.51
N PHE A 528 -10.85 -10.28 38.31
CA PHE A 528 -10.03 -11.22 37.57
C PHE A 528 -8.83 -11.70 38.41
N TRP A 529 -8.05 -10.78 38.98
CA TRP A 529 -6.89 -11.15 39.81
C TRP A 529 -7.29 -11.87 41.10
N SER A 530 -8.43 -11.53 41.70
CA SER A 530 -8.93 -12.23 42.90
C SER A 530 -9.19 -13.73 42.64
N ARG A 531 -9.58 -14.08 41.42
CA ARG A 531 -9.83 -15.47 40.99
C ARG A 531 -8.55 -16.22 40.59
N VAL A 532 -7.63 -15.54 39.90
CA VAL A 532 -6.41 -16.17 39.35
C VAL A 532 -5.32 -16.33 40.42
N THR A 533 -5.21 -15.39 41.36
CA THR A 533 -4.15 -15.35 42.38
C THR A 533 -4.05 -16.64 43.22
N PRO A 534 -5.16 -17.24 43.72
CA PRO A 534 -5.10 -18.50 44.45
C PRO A 534 -4.39 -19.63 43.69
N SER A 535 -4.66 -19.78 42.38
CA SER A 535 -4.03 -20.80 41.54
C SER A 535 -2.53 -20.52 41.32
N ILE A 536 -2.13 -19.26 41.21
CA ILE A 536 -0.71 -18.87 41.17
C ILE A 536 -0.01 -19.28 42.47
N LEU A 537 -0.61 -18.97 43.62
CA LEU A 537 -0.05 -19.33 44.93
C LEU A 537 0.08 -20.85 45.09
N GLN A 538 -0.92 -21.62 44.65
CA GLN A 538 -0.88 -23.08 44.64
C GLN A 538 0.25 -23.62 43.75
N LEU A 539 0.41 -23.07 42.54
CA LEU A 539 1.49 -23.43 41.62
C LEU A 539 2.88 -23.17 42.26
N MET A 540 3.04 -22.02 42.94
CA MET A 540 4.28 -21.70 43.66
C MET A 540 4.54 -22.66 44.83
N ALA A 541 3.50 -23.08 45.54
CA ALA A 541 3.61 -24.06 46.63
C ALA A 541 4.06 -25.44 46.11
N HIS A 542 3.48 -25.91 44.99
CA HIS A 542 3.87 -27.17 44.34
C HIS A 542 5.34 -27.18 43.88
N ASN A 543 5.85 -26.05 43.36
CA ASN A 543 7.25 -25.93 42.95
C ASN A 543 8.22 -25.97 44.14
N LYS A 544 7.86 -25.40 45.29
CA LYS A 544 8.70 -25.47 46.51
C LYS A 544 8.85 -26.90 47.02
N VAL A 545 7.79 -27.71 46.98
CA VAL A 545 7.82 -29.12 47.44
C VAL A 545 8.67 -29.99 46.50
N SER A 546 8.63 -29.74 45.19
CA SER A 546 9.46 -30.46 44.20
C SER A 546 10.95 -30.13 44.34
N LEU A 547 11.30 -28.87 44.65
CA LEU A 547 12.69 -28.44 44.88
C LEU A 547 13.28 -29.02 46.18
N THR A 548 12.47 -29.25 47.22
CA THR A 548 12.91 -29.92 48.45
C THR A 548 13.07 -31.45 48.32
N GLY A 549 12.59 -32.05 47.22
CA GLY A 549 12.65 -33.50 46.97
C GLY A 549 13.67 -33.95 45.91
N GLN A 550 14.25 -33.03 45.12
CA GLN A 550 15.25 -33.35 44.10
C GLN A 550 16.38 -32.31 44.09
N ALA A 551 17.30 -32.43 45.05
CA ALA A 551 18.63 -31.85 44.89
C ALA A 551 19.46 -32.79 44.00
N THR A 552 19.36 -32.67 42.67
CA THR A 552 20.42 -33.06 41.71
C THR A 552 20.06 -32.67 40.27
N SER A 553 20.93 -31.81 39.70
CA SER A 553 21.23 -31.64 38.28
C SER A 553 20.09 -31.35 37.28
N ARG A 554 19.98 -30.07 36.87
CA ARG A 554 20.12 -29.62 35.46
C ARG A 554 19.74 -28.14 35.34
N THR A 555 20.74 -27.27 35.39
CA THR A 555 20.68 -25.93 34.83
C THR A 555 21.02 -26.02 33.35
N GLN A 556 20.01 -26.05 32.47
CA GLN A 556 20.15 -25.61 31.09
C GLN A 556 19.68 -24.15 31.03
N PRO A 557 20.38 -23.25 30.33
CA PRO A 557 20.13 -21.83 30.47
C PRO A 557 18.84 -21.44 29.73
N LEU A 558 17.94 -20.77 30.46
CA LEU A 558 16.73 -20.09 29.95
C LEU A 558 17.04 -18.94 28.95
N SER A 559 18.31 -18.71 28.60
CA SER A 559 18.77 -17.47 27.97
C SER A 559 18.47 -17.33 26.48
N GLU A 560 18.23 -18.41 25.73
CA GLU A 560 17.97 -18.32 24.29
C GLU A 560 16.48 -18.15 23.95
N LEU A 561 15.57 -18.66 24.79
CA LEU A 561 14.11 -18.54 24.61
C LEU A 561 13.53 -17.27 25.22
N GLU A 562 14.11 -16.76 26.31
CA GLU A 562 13.81 -15.40 26.80
C GLU A 562 14.27 -14.35 25.79
N ALA A 563 15.38 -14.60 25.06
CA ALA A 563 15.81 -13.73 23.98
C ALA A 563 14.79 -13.71 22.84
N GLU A 564 14.27 -14.85 22.37
CA GLU A 564 13.21 -14.82 21.35
C GLU A 564 11.91 -14.20 21.87
N ALA A 565 11.47 -14.48 23.09
CA ALA A 565 10.22 -13.94 23.63
C ALA A 565 10.25 -12.43 23.94
N ILE A 566 11.42 -11.89 24.31
CA ILE A 566 11.62 -10.46 24.60
C ILE A 566 11.98 -9.67 23.33
N THR A 567 12.52 -10.30 22.30
CA THR A 567 12.85 -9.63 21.02
C THR A 567 11.60 -9.34 20.15
N TYR A 568 10.45 -9.95 20.47
CA TYR A 568 9.17 -9.72 19.76
C TYR A 568 8.19 -8.79 20.48
N ILE A 569 8.65 -8.06 21.49
CA ILE A 569 8.03 -6.79 21.97
C ILE A 569 8.91 -5.65 21.44
#